data_AF-A0A379WBP6-F1
#
_entry.id   AF-A0A379WBP6-F1
#
_cell.length_a   1.000
_cell.length_b   1.000
_cell.length_c   1.000
_cell.angle_alpha   90.00
_cell.angle_beta   90.00
_cell.angle_gamma   90.00
#
_symmetry.space_group_name_H-M   'P 1'
#
loop_
_entity.id
_entity.type
_entity.pdbx_description
1 polymer ?
#
loop_
_entity_poly.entity_id
_entity_poly.type
_entity_poly.pdbx_seq_one_letter_code
_entity_poly.pdbx_strand_id
1 'polypeptide(L)'
;MESALEDYFTEIAACFTSTDTPAGCFMINTSATLAASSRDIARTVKSRHAMQEQTLIQFLRQRQERGEIPAHCNPQALAEYINCILQGMSISAREGATFEQLMQITRTTLRIWPELLKS
;
A
#
# COMPACT_ATOMS: atom_id res chain seq x y z
N MET A 1 -6.87 -11.89 -9.24
CA MET A 1 -6.03 -10.74 -8.86
C MET A 1 -6.80 -9.44 -8.60
N GLU A 2 -7.52 -8.89 -9.58
CA GLU A 2 -8.12 -7.53 -9.47
C GLU A 2 -8.99 -7.34 -8.22
N SER A 3 -9.91 -8.27 -7.94
CA SER A 3 -10.73 -8.22 -6.72
C SER A 3 -9.91 -8.29 -5.42
N ALA A 4 -8.80 -9.04 -5.38
CA ALA A 4 -7.97 -9.10 -4.18
C ALA A 4 -7.17 -7.82 -3.93
N LEU A 5 -6.76 -7.12 -5.00
CA LEU A 5 -6.15 -5.80 -4.90
C LEU A 5 -7.20 -4.76 -4.51
N GLU A 6 -8.39 -4.82 -5.10
CA GLU A 6 -9.50 -3.92 -4.76
C GLU A 6 -9.90 -4.05 -3.29
N ASP A 7 -10.09 -5.27 -2.78
CA ASP A 7 -10.39 -5.54 -1.38
C ASP A 7 -9.28 -4.96 -0.47
N TYR A 8 -8.02 -5.21 -0.82
CA TYR A 8 -6.88 -4.69 -0.07
C TYR A 8 -6.85 -3.15 -0.01
N PHE A 9 -7.04 -2.48 -1.15
CA PHE A 9 -7.10 -1.03 -1.18
C PHE A 9 -8.33 -0.46 -0.46
N THR A 10 -9.48 -1.16 -0.53
CA THR A 10 -10.73 -0.76 0.13
C THR A 10 -10.60 -0.81 1.65
N GLU A 11 -10.04 -1.90 2.18
CA GLU A 11 -9.75 -2.06 3.61
C GLU A 11 -8.79 -0.95 4.11
N ILE A 12 -7.78 -0.60 3.30
CA ILE A 12 -6.86 0.49 3.65
C ILE A 12 -7.55 1.85 3.62
N ALA A 13 -8.35 2.13 2.60
CA ALA A 13 -9.10 3.38 2.51
C ALA A 13 -10.04 3.54 3.72
N ALA A 14 -10.76 2.48 4.10
CA ALA A 14 -11.63 2.47 5.27
C ALA A 14 -10.83 2.71 6.56
N CYS A 15 -9.67 2.07 6.70
CA CYS A 15 -8.79 2.25 7.84
C CYS A 15 -8.25 3.68 7.97
N PHE A 16 -7.92 4.33 6.85
CA PHE A 16 -7.40 5.70 6.83
C PHE A 16 -8.47 6.77 7.13
N THR A 17 -9.72 6.52 6.77
CA THR A 17 -10.81 7.49 6.96
C THR A 17 -11.68 7.23 8.20
N SER A 18 -11.45 6.12 8.91
CA SER A 18 -12.19 5.77 10.13
C SER A 18 -11.84 6.72 11.28
N THR A 19 -12.87 7.26 11.94
CA THR A 19 -12.73 8.06 13.16
C THR A 19 -12.64 7.22 14.44
N ASP A 20 -12.96 5.92 14.36
CA ASP A 20 -13.21 5.05 15.52
C ASP A 20 -12.06 4.07 15.82
N THR A 21 -11.05 3.97 14.97
CA THR A 21 -9.97 2.98 15.11
C THR A 21 -8.58 3.61 15.13
N PRO A 22 -8.02 3.92 16.32
CA PRO A 22 -6.61 4.28 16.46
C PRO A 22 -5.66 3.08 16.27
N ALA A 23 -6.19 1.84 16.34
CA ALA A 23 -5.37 0.61 16.45
C ALA A 23 -5.11 -0.12 15.11
N GLY A 24 -6.08 -0.14 14.18
CA GLY A 24 -5.89 -0.75 12.85
C GLY A 24 -4.91 0.04 11.96
N CYS A 25 -4.75 1.33 12.27
CA CYS A 25 -3.91 2.31 11.58
C CYS A 25 -2.40 2.16 11.91
N PHE A 26 -2.01 1.35 12.90
CA PHE A 26 -0.61 1.29 13.37
C PHE A 26 0.33 0.53 12.42
N MET A 27 -0.19 -0.35 11.56
CA MET A 27 0.65 -1.13 10.66
C MET A 27 1.12 -0.31 9.45
N ILE A 28 0.30 0.58 8.87
CA ILE A 28 0.64 1.32 7.64
C ILE A 28 1.13 2.75 7.93
N ASN A 29 0.83 3.31 9.10
CA ASN A 29 1.01 4.75 9.38
C ASN A 29 2.24 5.11 10.23
N THR A 30 3.26 4.25 10.35
CA THR A 30 4.50 4.63 11.08
C THR A 30 5.54 5.33 10.19
N SER A 31 5.21 5.76 8.98
CA SER A 31 6.18 6.20 7.97
C SER A 31 6.61 7.66 8.12
N ALA A 32 5.67 8.58 8.37
CA ALA A 32 5.93 10.01 8.18
C ALA A 32 6.06 10.82 9.48
N THR A 33 5.33 10.48 10.55
CA THR A 33 5.23 11.37 11.73
C THR A 33 6.23 11.05 12.84
N LEU A 34 6.66 9.79 12.96
CA LEU A 34 7.53 9.33 14.05
C LEU A 34 9.04 9.44 13.72
N ALA A 35 9.39 9.62 12.44
CA ALA A 35 10.78 9.86 12.02
C ALA A 35 11.30 11.25 12.42
N ALA A 36 10.41 12.18 12.83
CA ALA A 36 10.77 13.54 13.20
C ALA A 36 11.33 13.68 14.64
N SER A 37 11.23 12.67 15.52
CA SER A 37 11.53 12.85 16.96
C SER A 37 12.59 11.94 17.60
N SER A 38 13.14 10.92 16.92
CA SER A 38 14.31 10.18 17.46
C SER A 38 14.98 9.26 16.42
N ARG A 39 16.32 9.20 16.44
CA ARG A 39 17.14 8.35 15.54
C ARG A 39 16.87 6.85 15.71
N ASP A 40 16.46 6.41 16.89
CA ASP A 40 16.15 5.00 17.16
C ASP A 40 14.75 4.62 16.68
N ILE A 41 13.80 5.54 16.74
CA ILE A 41 12.47 5.37 16.16
C ILE A 41 12.57 5.27 14.63
N ALA A 42 13.41 6.10 14.00
CA ALA A 42 13.66 6.02 12.55
C ALA A 42 14.22 4.65 12.10
N ARG A 43 15.07 3.99 12.90
CA ARG A 43 15.58 2.64 12.60
C ARG A 43 14.50 1.56 12.73
N THR A 44 13.71 1.61 13.80
CA THR A 44 12.60 0.65 14.00
C THR A 44 11.53 0.83 12.92
N VAL A 45 11.23 2.07 12.54
CA VAL A 45 10.33 2.40 11.42
C VAL A 45 10.89 1.83 10.11
N LYS A 46 12.16 2.09 9.79
CA LYS A 46 12.80 1.57 8.57
C LYS A 46 12.78 0.04 8.51
N SER A 47 13.00 -0.63 9.64
CA SER A 47 12.92 -2.09 9.73
C SER A 47 11.51 -2.62 9.48
N ARG A 48 10.46 -1.93 9.97
CA ARG A 48 9.07 -2.33 9.75
C ARG A 48 8.61 -2.09 8.31
N HIS A 49 9.06 -0.99 7.70
CA HIS A 49 8.87 -0.69 6.28
C HIS A 49 9.45 -1.79 5.39
N ALA A 50 10.69 -2.19 5.67
CA ALA A 50 11.33 -3.28 4.94
C ALA A 50 10.57 -4.61 5.07
N MET A 51 10.01 -4.91 6.25
CA MET A 51 9.20 -6.12 6.47
C MET A 51 7.87 -6.11 5.72
N GLN A 52 7.19 -4.95 5.63
CA GLN A 52 5.94 -4.82 4.89
C GLN A 52 6.16 -4.92 3.39
N GLU A 53 7.18 -4.24 2.88
CA GLU A 53 7.59 -4.33 1.49
C GLU A 53 7.92 -5.78 1.11
N GLN A 54 8.68 -6.49 1.96
CA GLN A 54 8.99 -7.89 1.73
C GLN A 54 7.76 -8.81 1.72
N THR A 55 6.77 -8.52 2.57
CA THR A 55 5.49 -9.26 2.60
C THR A 55 4.70 -9.04 1.31
N LEU A 56 4.60 -7.80 0.84
CA LEU A 56 3.92 -7.46 -0.42
C LEU A 56 4.64 -8.08 -1.62
N ILE A 57 5.97 -8.02 -1.66
CA ILE A 57 6.78 -8.68 -2.69
C ILE A 57 6.53 -10.18 -2.70
N GLN A 58 6.50 -10.83 -1.53
CA GLN A 58 6.24 -12.27 -1.43
C GLN A 58 4.83 -12.62 -1.90
N PHE A 59 3.82 -11.82 -1.54
CA PHE A 59 2.46 -11.98 -2.03
C PHE A 59 2.37 -11.90 -3.57
N LEU A 60 3.03 -10.90 -4.16
CA LEU A 60 3.07 -10.73 -5.62
C LEU A 60 3.85 -11.88 -6.30
N ARG A 61 4.95 -12.36 -5.70
CA ARG A 61 5.68 -13.54 -6.19
C ARG A 61 4.81 -14.80 -6.20
N GLN A 62 4.10 -15.08 -5.10
CA GLN A 62 3.19 -16.23 -5.05
C GLN A 62 2.09 -16.15 -6.11
N ARG A 63 1.61 -14.95 -6.43
CA ARG A 63 0.61 -14.75 -7.49
C ARG A 63 1.22 -14.89 -8.89
N GLN A 64 2.47 -14.50 -9.08
CA GLN A 64 3.23 -14.74 -10.30
C GLN A 64 3.45 -16.23 -10.53
N GLU A 65 3.81 -16.99 -9.50
CA GLU A 65 3.93 -18.46 -9.54
C GLU A 65 2.60 -19.14 -9.90
N ARG A 66 1.47 -18.54 -9.52
CA ARG A 66 0.11 -19.00 -9.88
C ARG A 66 -0.35 -18.58 -11.28
N GLY A 67 0.47 -17.84 -12.03
CA GLY A 67 0.14 -17.34 -13.36
C GLY A 67 -0.81 -16.14 -13.39
N GLU A 68 -1.09 -15.52 -12.24
CA GLU A 68 -1.94 -14.32 -12.16
C GLU A 68 -1.17 -13.02 -12.52
N ILE A 69 0.16 -13.06 -12.45
CA ILE A 69 1.07 -12.01 -12.88
C ILE A 69 1.99 -12.62 -13.95
N PRO A 70 2.21 -11.97 -15.10
CA PRO A 70 3.13 -12.47 -16.11
C PRO A 70 4.55 -12.67 -15.57
N ALA A 71 5.23 -13.72 -16.04
CA ALA A 71 6.58 -14.08 -15.56
C ALA A 71 7.66 -13.04 -15.85
N HIS A 72 7.43 -12.14 -16.83
CA HIS A 72 8.36 -11.06 -17.16
C HIS A 72 8.26 -9.86 -16.22
N CYS A 73 7.13 -9.69 -15.50
CA CYS A 73 6.96 -8.58 -14.58
C CYS A 73 7.92 -8.72 -13.40
N ASN A 74 8.37 -7.58 -12.86
CA ASN A 74 9.17 -7.54 -11.65
C ASN A 74 8.26 -7.32 -10.42
N PRO A 75 8.05 -8.34 -9.54
CA PRO A 75 7.21 -8.20 -8.35
C PRO A 75 7.70 -7.12 -7.38
N GLN A 76 9.00 -6.83 -7.37
CA GLN A 76 9.56 -5.75 -6.55
C GLN A 76 9.10 -4.38 -7.04
N ALA A 77 9.23 -4.11 -8.34
CA ALA A 77 8.80 -2.84 -8.92
C ALA A 77 7.27 -2.62 -8.74
N LEU A 78 6.48 -3.69 -8.87
CA LEU A 78 5.04 -3.64 -8.61
C LEU A 78 4.73 -3.34 -7.13
N ALA A 79 5.48 -3.92 -6.19
CA ALA A 79 5.33 -3.63 -4.77
C ALA A 79 5.71 -2.18 -4.44
N GLU A 80 6.80 -1.67 -5.00
CA GLU A 80 7.25 -0.28 -4.84
C GLU A 80 6.18 0.70 -5.33
N TYR A 81 5.56 0.43 -6.49
CA TYR A 81 4.45 1.23 -7.01
C TYR A 81 3.24 1.22 -6.07
N ILE A 82 2.77 0.04 -5.64
CA ILE A 82 1.64 -0.08 -4.71
C ILE A 82 1.93 0.69 -3.42
N ASN A 83 3.12 0.52 -2.84
CA ASN A 83 3.53 1.24 -1.63
C ASN A 83 3.50 2.76 -1.80
N CYS A 84 3.94 3.28 -2.95
CA CYS A 84 3.88 4.71 -3.26
C CYS A 84 2.43 5.22 -3.24
N ILE A 85 1.50 4.49 -3.87
CA ILE A 85 0.06 4.84 -3.86
C ILE A 85 -0.51 4.83 -2.45
N LEU A 86 -0.22 3.80 -1.65
CA LEU A 86 -0.71 3.69 -0.28
C LEU A 86 -0.20 4.82 0.62
N GLN A 87 1.06 5.21 0.46
CA GLN A 87 1.63 6.35 1.18
C GLN A 87 0.93 7.66 0.78
N GLY A 88 0.67 7.86 -0.52
CA GLY A 88 -0.10 9.00 -1.01
C GLY A 88 -1.51 9.06 -0.43
N MET A 89 -2.24 7.94 -0.45
CA MET A 89 -3.57 7.82 0.17
C MET A 89 -3.56 8.15 1.66
N SER A 90 -2.52 7.72 2.38
CA SER A 90 -2.36 8.01 3.81
C SER A 90 -2.18 9.50 4.07
N ILE A 91 -1.36 10.18 3.27
CA ILE A 91 -1.16 11.63 3.37
C ILE A 91 -2.47 12.36 3.06
N SER A 92 -3.14 12.02 1.97
CA SER A 92 -4.42 12.65 1.59
C SER A 92 -5.49 12.49 2.66
N ALA A 93 -5.61 11.32 3.29
CA ALA A 93 -6.54 11.11 4.40
C ALA A 93 -6.26 12.04 5.59
N ARG A 94 -4.98 12.23 5.93
CA ARG A 94 -4.55 13.13 7.02
C ARG A 94 -4.82 14.60 6.71
N GLU A 95 -4.85 14.96 5.44
CA GLU A 95 -5.24 16.27 4.93
C GLU A 95 -6.76 16.43 4.77
N GLY A 96 -7.55 15.43 5.17
CA GLY A 96 -9.01 15.49 5.20
C GLY A 96 -9.72 14.87 3.99
N ALA A 97 -9.02 14.08 3.17
CA ALA A 97 -9.66 13.36 2.07
C ALA A 97 -10.72 12.37 2.59
N THR A 98 -11.86 12.33 1.89
CA THR A 98 -12.95 11.40 2.20
C THR A 98 -12.65 9.99 1.72
N PHE A 99 -13.36 9.00 2.26
CA PHE A 99 -13.29 7.62 1.79
C PHE A 99 -13.53 7.52 0.28
N GLU A 100 -14.51 8.26 -0.24
CA GLU A 100 -14.81 8.26 -1.67
C GLU A 100 -13.64 8.79 -2.51
N GLN A 101 -12.95 9.84 -2.05
CA GLN A 101 -11.77 10.38 -2.73
C GLN A 101 -10.62 9.36 -2.75
N LEU A 102 -10.38 8.64 -1.66
CA LEU A 102 -9.40 7.56 -1.63
C LEU A 102 -9.79 6.40 -2.57
N MET A 103 -11.07 6.04 -2.60
CA MET A 103 -11.57 5.02 -3.52
C MET A 103 -11.42 5.42 -5.00
N GLN A 104 -11.43 6.72 -5.33
CA GLN A 104 -11.09 7.17 -6.69
C GLN A 104 -9.62 6.89 -7.04
N ILE A 105 -8.70 7.03 -6.08
CA ILE A 105 -7.30 6.65 -6.27
C ILE A 105 -7.21 5.15 -6.51
N THR A 106 -7.84 4.33 -5.67
CA THR A 106 -7.93 2.88 -5.83
C THR A 106 -8.42 2.46 -7.22
N ARG A 107 -9.57 2.98 -7.66
CA ARG A 107 -10.14 2.67 -8.98
C ARG A 107 -9.24 3.12 -10.13
N THR A 108 -8.47 4.18 -9.94
CA THR A 108 -7.51 4.65 -10.95
C THR A 108 -6.29 3.73 -11.00
N THR A 109 -5.76 3.32 -9.85
CA THR A 109 -4.70 2.33 -9.75
C THR A 109 -5.08 1.00 -10.39
N LEU A 110 -6.29 0.49 -10.12
CA LEU A 110 -6.77 -0.76 -10.74
C LEU A 110 -6.93 -0.64 -12.26
N ARG A 111 -7.32 0.53 -12.78
CA ARG A 111 -7.39 0.78 -14.23
C ARG A 111 -6.00 0.80 -14.91
N ILE A 112 -4.97 1.25 -14.20
CA ILE A 112 -3.59 1.30 -14.69
C ILE A 112 -2.90 -0.07 -14.53
N TRP A 113 -3.36 -0.90 -13.60
CA TRP A 113 -2.75 -2.20 -13.28
C TRP A 113 -2.48 -3.10 -14.50
N PRO A 114 -3.40 -3.28 -15.47
CA PRO A 114 -3.12 -4.07 -16.66
C PRO A 114 -1.96 -3.53 -17.52
N GLU A 115 -1.71 -2.22 -17.53
CA GLU A 115 -0.58 -1.63 -18.26
C GLU A 115 0.75 -1.88 -17.51
N LEU A 116 0.73 -1.87 -16.18
CA LEU A 116 1.89 -2.22 -15.36
C LEU A 116 2.29 -3.68 -15.54
N LEU A 117 1.34 -4.56 -15.87
CA LEU A 117 1.60 -5.98 -16.16
C LEU A 117 2.13 -6.23 -17.59
N LYS A 118 2.15 -5.23 -18.47
CA LYS A 118 2.73 -5.32 -19.82
C LYS A 118 4.17 -4.81 -19.90
N SER A 119 4.61 -4.13 -18.84
CA SER A 119 5.92 -3.44 -18.74
C SER A 119 6.98 -4.38 -18.18
#